data_AF-A0A374UPM4-F1
#
_entry.id   AF-A0A374UPM4-F1
#
_cell.length_a   1.000
_cell.length_b   1.000
_cell.length_c   1.000
_cell.angle_alpha   90.00
_cell.angle_beta   90.00
_cell.angle_gamma   90.00
#
_symmetry.space_group_name_H-M   'P 1'
#
loop_
_entity.id
_entity.type
_entity.pdbx_description
1 polymer ?
#
loop_
_entity_poly.entity_id
_entity_poly.type
_entity_poly.pdbx_seq_one_letter_code
_entity_poly.pdbx_strand_id
1 'polypeptide(L)'
;MIKKIVLVVLAVGSAFLCGCDNSKRIDKAILIDCIVVTKNDYTFVCISDEEKNELITIKEESLEKALKALESEHNPEVVLSKLELIAFAENTESEKYSSTLQQIKNNYAVSPSVYTAVCSNEIIKSLDKAETVEKSTEQIMLLENKEQDVSSTLLKMNNNLSKSKKSLLYLPYIRDNNGTAVEKVEIMIKK
;
A
#
# COMPACT_ATOMS: atom_id res chain seq x y z
N MET A 1 -57.42 26.99 24.60
CA MET A 1 -56.92 25.67 24.15
C MET A 1 -55.73 25.78 23.18
N ILE A 2 -55.67 26.82 22.35
CA ILE A 2 -54.58 27.08 21.38
C ILE A 2 -53.17 27.19 22.00
N LYS A 3 -53.01 27.84 23.17
CA LYS A 3 -51.70 27.98 23.84
C LYS A 3 -51.05 26.63 24.22
N LYS A 4 -51.84 25.60 24.55
CA LYS A 4 -51.31 24.27 24.89
C LYS A 4 -50.88 23.50 23.64
N ILE A 5 -51.55 23.72 22.50
CA ILE A 5 -51.22 23.07 21.22
C ILE A 5 -49.93 23.65 20.64
N VAL A 6 -49.73 24.96 20.72
CA VAL A 6 -48.50 25.62 20.25
C VAL A 6 -47.27 25.12 21.02
N LEU A 7 -47.38 24.89 22.33
CA LEU A 7 -46.28 24.39 23.15
C LEU A 7 -45.90 22.94 22.79
N VAL A 8 -46.87 22.10 22.46
CA VAL A 8 -46.65 20.70 22.07
C VAL A 8 -46.02 20.62 20.67
N VAL A 9 -46.45 21.46 19.72
CA VAL A 9 -45.86 21.51 18.37
C VAL A 9 -44.42 22.03 18.42
N LEU A 10 -44.11 23.00 19.30
CA LEU A 10 -42.74 23.47 19.50
C LEU A 10 -41.82 22.42 20.13
N ALA A 11 -42.33 21.64 21.10
CA ALA A 11 -41.55 20.58 21.74
C ALA A 11 -41.29 19.37 20.82
N VAL A 12 -42.25 19.04 19.95
CA VAL A 12 -42.09 17.96 18.95
C VAL A 12 -41.21 18.42 17.78
N GLY A 13 -41.28 19.70 17.39
CA GLY A 13 -40.38 20.29 16.39
C GLY A 13 -38.91 20.30 16.83
N SER A 14 -38.63 20.52 18.12
CA SER A 14 -37.26 20.43 18.66
C SER A 14 -36.69 19.01 18.68
N ALA A 15 -37.53 17.97 18.74
CA ALA A 15 -37.08 16.58 18.64
C ALA A 15 -36.73 16.17 17.19
N PHE A 16 -37.31 16.84 16.19
CA PHE A 16 -36.96 16.65 14.77
C PHE A 16 -35.79 17.53 14.31
N LEU A 17 -35.49 18.63 15.02
CA LEU A 17 -34.32 19.49 14.78
C LEU A 17 -33.07 19.09 15.58
N CYS A 18 -33.16 18.08 16.45
CA CYS A 18 -32.02 17.25 16.83
C CYS A 18 -31.68 16.32 15.67
N GLY A 19 -31.39 16.94 14.52
CA GLY A 19 -30.86 16.30 13.34
C GLY A 19 -29.51 15.70 13.66
N CYS A 20 -29.36 14.46 13.20
CA CYS A 20 -28.13 13.73 13.00
C CYS A 20 -27.20 13.70 14.21
N ASP A 21 -27.23 12.56 14.90
CA ASP A 21 -26.00 11.92 15.34
C ASP A 21 -25.12 11.64 14.09
N ASN A 22 -24.59 12.70 13.47
CA ASN A 22 -23.35 12.66 12.70
C ASN A 22 -22.17 12.68 13.69
N SER A 23 -22.35 12.11 14.88
CA SER A 23 -21.28 11.96 15.84
C SER A 23 -20.34 10.87 15.34
N LYS A 24 -19.30 11.34 14.65
CA LYS A 24 -18.01 10.66 14.46
C LYS A 24 -17.98 9.47 13.50
N ARG A 25 -18.59 9.58 12.33
CA ARG A 25 -17.95 8.99 11.13
C ARG A 25 -17.12 10.07 10.47
N ILE A 26 -15.97 10.36 11.07
CA ILE A 26 -14.86 10.84 10.25
C ILE A 26 -14.55 9.61 9.40
N ASP A 27 -14.88 9.67 8.11
CA ASP A 27 -14.36 8.76 7.11
C ASP A 27 -12.83 8.86 7.19
N LYS A 28 -12.21 8.07 8.08
CA LYS A 28 -10.76 8.02 8.22
C LYS A 28 -10.26 7.32 6.97
N ALA A 29 -9.73 8.11 6.03
CA ALA A 29 -9.05 7.58 4.87
C ALA A 29 -8.00 6.53 5.29
N ILE A 30 -7.93 5.42 4.56
CA ILE A 30 -6.88 4.43 4.75
C ILE A 30 -5.67 4.90 3.97
N LEU A 31 -4.65 5.36 4.69
CA LEU A 31 -3.36 5.74 4.12
C LEU A 31 -2.52 4.47 3.98
N ILE A 32 -2.18 4.09 2.75
CA ILE A 32 -1.34 2.92 2.50
C ILE A 32 0.11 3.38 2.39
N ASP A 33 0.98 2.80 3.22
CA ASP A 33 2.42 3.05 3.24
C ASP A 33 3.20 1.97 2.45
N CYS A 34 2.75 0.72 2.56
CA CYS A 34 3.35 -0.39 1.84
C CYS A 34 2.31 -1.35 1.28
N ILE A 35 2.58 -1.88 0.09
CA ILE A 35 1.82 -2.98 -0.51
C ILE A 35 2.73 -4.21 -0.57
N VAL A 36 2.35 -5.26 0.12
CA VAL A 36 3.01 -6.57 0.04
C VAL A 36 2.33 -7.41 -1.02
N VAL A 37 3.11 -7.89 -1.97
CA VAL A 37 2.65 -8.76 -3.05
C VAL A 37 3.20 -10.15 -2.80
N THR A 38 2.31 -11.07 -2.43
CA THR A 38 2.62 -12.49 -2.31
C THR A 38 2.12 -13.25 -3.54
N LYS A 39 2.38 -14.56 -3.59
CA LYS A 39 1.89 -15.44 -4.66
C LYS A 39 0.37 -15.29 -4.87
N ASN A 40 -0.42 -15.36 -3.80
CA ASN A 40 -1.88 -15.40 -3.90
C ASN A 40 -2.55 -14.10 -3.46
N ASP A 41 -1.93 -13.38 -2.53
CA ASP A 41 -2.61 -12.34 -1.76
C ASP A 41 -1.88 -11.00 -1.87
N TYR A 42 -2.61 -9.91 -1.66
CA TYR A 42 -2.08 -8.56 -1.45
C TYR A 42 -2.32 -8.15 0.00
N THR A 43 -1.27 -7.73 0.70
CA THR A 43 -1.39 -7.18 2.05
C THR A 43 -1.08 -5.68 2.02
N PHE A 44 -2.01 -4.88 2.51
CA PHE A 44 -1.88 -3.44 2.63
C PHE A 44 -1.39 -3.10 4.04
N VAL A 45 -0.28 -2.39 4.13
CA VAL A 45 0.27 -1.83 5.36
C VAL A 45 -0.28 -0.42 5.47
N CYS A 46 -1.18 -0.22 6.42
CA CYS A 46 -1.91 1.02 6.61
C CYS A 46 -1.27 1.84 7.73
N ILE A 47 -1.02 3.12 7.46
CA ILE A 47 -0.54 4.07 8.46
C ILE A 47 -1.66 4.25 9.48
N SER A 48 -1.34 3.99 10.74
CA SER A 48 -2.23 4.24 11.87
C SER A 48 -1.63 5.32 12.78
N ASP A 49 -2.46 5.95 13.61
CA ASP A 49 -2.00 6.91 14.62
C ASP A 49 -1.24 6.24 15.80
N GLU A 50 -1.06 4.91 15.75
CA GLU A 50 -0.39 4.10 16.78
C GLU A 50 1.02 3.66 16.33
N GLU A 51 1.86 3.18 17.27
CA GLU A 51 3.20 2.66 16.98
C GLU A 51 3.23 1.38 16.12
N LYS A 52 2.05 0.91 15.67
CA LYS A 52 1.86 -0.29 14.86
C LYS A 52 1.05 0.04 13.61
N ASN A 53 1.45 -0.56 12.51
CA ASN A 53 0.70 -0.54 11.28
C ASN A 53 -0.44 -1.55 11.33
N GLU A 54 -1.58 -1.18 10.75
CA GLU A 54 -2.66 -2.14 10.49
C GLU A 54 -2.34 -2.90 9.20
N LEU A 55 -2.51 -4.22 9.22
CA LEU A 55 -2.26 -5.08 8.06
C LEU A 55 -3.59 -5.66 7.56
N ILE A 56 -3.96 -5.29 6.34
CA ILE A 56 -5.19 -5.79 5.69
C ILE A 56 -4.81 -6.69 4.54
N THR A 57 -5.16 -7.97 4.59
CA THR A 57 -4.81 -8.95 3.55
C THR A 57 -6.03 -9.35 2.72
N ILE A 58 -5.93 -9.17 1.41
CA ILE A 58 -6.98 -9.44 0.44
C ILE A 58 -6.49 -10.47 -0.58
N LYS A 59 -7.32 -11.49 -0.81
CA LYS A 59 -7.02 -12.59 -1.73
C LYS A 59 -7.63 -12.31 -3.09
N GLU A 60 -6.85 -11.70 -3.96
CA GLU A 60 -7.28 -11.32 -5.31
C GLU A 60 -6.19 -11.57 -6.35
N GLU A 61 -6.62 -11.82 -7.58
CA GLU A 61 -5.71 -12.14 -8.69
C GLU A 61 -4.93 -10.92 -9.20
N SER A 62 -5.47 -9.71 -9.01
CA SER A 62 -4.84 -8.47 -9.46
C SER A 62 -4.96 -7.37 -8.41
N LEU A 63 -4.02 -6.43 -8.42
CA LEU A 63 -4.00 -5.34 -7.46
C LEU A 63 -5.24 -4.44 -7.63
N GLU A 64 -5.70 -4.21 -8.86
CA GLU A 64 -6.93 -3.43 -9.10
C GLU A 64 -8.14 -4.02 -8.38
N LYS A 65 -8.30 -5.35 -8.44
CA LYS A 65 -9.37 -6.05 -7.72
C LYS A 65 -9.17 -5.97 -6.21
N ALA A 66 -7.93 -6.14 -5.73
CA ALA A 66 -7.60 -6.03 -4.32
C ALA A 66 -7.93 -4.63 -3.75
N LEU A 67 -7.59 -3.56 -4.47
CA LEU A 67 -7.90 -2.19 -4.08
C LEU A 67 -9.42 -1.93 -4.05
N LYS A 68 -10.16 -2.41 -5.05
CA LYS A 68 -11.64 -2.31 -5.06
C LYS A 68 -12.28 -3.07 -3.91
N ALA A 69 -11.77 -4.26 -3.60
CA ALA A 69 -12.21 -5.04 -2.44
C ALA A 69 -11.94 -4.28 -1.14
N LEU A 70 -10.73 -3.69 -0.98
CA LEU A 70 -10.35 -2.88 0.17
C LEU A 70 -11.31 -1.70 0.40
N GLU A 71 -11.62 -0.95 -0.67
CA GLU A 71 -12.58 0.16 -0.63
C GLU A 71 -13.98 -0.31 -0.21
N SER A 72 -14.42 -1.46 -0.74
CA SER A 72 -15.76 -2.00 -0.47
C SER A 72 -15.93 -2.60 0.92
N GLU A 73 -14.90 -3.25 1.47
CA GLU A 73 -14.96 -3.95 2.75
C GLU A 73 -14.83 -2.98 3.92
N HIS A 74 -13.97 -1.96 3.78
CA HIS A 74 -13.65 -1.07 4.90
C HIS A 74 -14.42 0.24 4.84
N ASN A 75 -14.89 0.66 3.65
CA ASN A 75 -15.72 1.84 3.42
C ASN A 75 -15.09 3.25 3.70
N PRO A 76 -13.75 3.45 3.75
CA PRO A 76 -13.15 4.76 3.56
C PRO A 76 -12.50 4.94 2.18
N GLU A 77 -12.15 6.20 1.89
CA GLU A 77 -11.27 6.55 0.77
C GLU A 77 -9.89 5.91 0.97
N VAL A 78 -9.43 5.11 0.00
CA VAL A 78 -8.08 4.53 0.00
C VAL A 78 -7.12 5.53 -0.62
N VAL A 79 -6.09 5.91 0.13
CA VAL A 79 -5.13 6.95 -0.27
C VAL A 79 -3.76 6.33 -0.51
N LEU A 80 -3.35 6.32 -1.77
CA LEU A 80 -2.05 5.80 -2.22
C LEU A 80 -0.95 6.86 -2.33
N SER A 81 -1.25 8.14 -2.06
CA SER A 81 -0.28 9.24 -2.15
C SER A 81 0.85 9.15 -1.10
N LYS A 82 0.67 8.30 -0.09
CA LYS A 82 1.64 7.99 0.96
C LYS A 82 2.36 6.66 0.76
N LEU A 83 2.08 5.95 -0.34
CA LEU A 83 2.78 4.71 -0.63
C LEU A 83 4.28 5.00 -0.78
N GLU A 84 5.11 4.29 -0.04
CA GLU A 84 6.57 4.40 -0.11
C GLU A 84 7.22 3.13 -0.67
N LEU A 85 6.65 1.96 -0.39
CA LEU A 85 7.24 0.68 -0.75
C LEU A 85 6.24 -0.32 -1.32
N ILE A 86 6.59 -0.96 -2.43
CA ILE A 86 5.97 -2.20 -2.89
C ILE A 86 6.93 -3.35 -2.61
N ALA A 87 6.57 -4.20 -1.64
CA ALA A 87 7.37 -5.33 -1.19
C ALA A 87 6.87 -6.62 -1.84
N PHE A 88 7.70 -7.25 -2.66
CA PHE A 88 7.40 -8.56 -3.23
C PHE A 88 7.99 -9.66 -2.35
N ALA A 89 7.19 -10.68 -2.02
CA ALA A 89 7.73 -11.86 -1.39
C ALA A 89 8.69 -12.62 -2.32
N GLU A 90 9.69 -13.28 -1.75
CA GLU A 90 10.72 -14.08 -2.47
C GLU A 90 10.12 -15.07 -3.50
N ASN A 91 8.95 -15.63 -3.20
CA ASN A 91 8.28 -16.64 -4.01
C ASN A 91 7.17 -16.09 -4.92
N THR A 92 7.12 -14.76 -5.10
CA THR A 92 6.14 -14.15 -6.00
C THR A 92 6.46 -14.47 -7.45
N GLU A 93 5.44 -14.79 -8.24
CA GLU A 93 5.62 -15.18 -9.64
C GLU A 93 5.92 -13.95 -10.51
N SER A 94 6.82 -14.10 -11.48
CA SER A 94 7.34 -13.00 -12.31
C SER A 94 6.26 -12.21 -13.05
N GLU A 95 5.17 -12.87 -13.44
CA GLU A 95 4.02 -12.23 -14.11
C GLU A 95 3.30 -11.25 -13.17
N LYS A 96 3.19 -11.62 -11.87
CA LYS A 96 2.56 -10.79 -10.84
C LYS A 96 3.39 -9.54 -10.52
N TYR A 97 4.72 -9.61 -10.63
CA TYR A 97 5.56 -8.41 -10.62
C TYR A 97 5.17 -7.44 -11.73
N SER A 98 5.19 -7.91 -12.98
CA SER A 98 4.92 -7.07 -14.14
C SER A 98 3.51 -6.46 -14.10
N SER A 99 2.49 -7.26 -13.82
CA SER A 99 1.10 -6.79 -13.77
C SER A 99 0.87 -5.78 -12.65
N THR A 100 1.38 -6.03 -11.44
CA THR A 100 1.24 -5.11 -10.30
C THR A 100 1.91 -3.76 -10.58
N LEU A 101 3.15 -3.78 -11.08
CA LEU A 101 3.91 -2.56 -11.37
C LEU A 101 3.25 -1.74 -12.48
N GLN A 102 2.70 -2.39 -13.51
CA GLN A 102 1.94 -1.71 -14.56
C GLN A 102 0.67 -1.04 -14.03
N GLN A 103 -0.07 -1.73 -13.16
CA GLN A 103 -1.28 -1.19 -12.53
C GLN A 103 -0.97 0.02 -11.65
N ILE A 104 0.06 -0.07 -10.79
CA ILE A 104 0.46 1.07 -9.95
C ILE A 104 0.95 2.25 -10.80
N LYS A 105 1.82 2.02 -11.80
CA LYS A 105 2.37 3.11 -12.61
C LYS A 105 1.28 3.93 -13.30
N ASN A 106 0.20 3.29 -13.73
CA ASN A 106 -0.91 3.96 -14.40
C ASN A 106 -1.86 4.66 -13.41
N ASN A 107 -1.63 4.53 -12.09
CA ASN A 107 -2.41 5.18 -11.06
C ASN A 107 -1.81 6.55 -10.71
N TYR A 108 -2.51 7.63 -11.06
CA TYR A 108 -2.06 9.00 -10.84
C TYR A 108 -1.97 9.41 -9.36
N ALA A 109 -2.60 8.66 -8.44
CA ALA A 109 -2.51 8.93 -7.01
C ALA A 109 -1.18 8.45 -6.40
N VAL A 110 -0.38 7.66 -7.13
CA VAL A 110 0.86 7.08 -6.63
C VAL A 110 2.04 7.95 -7.00
N SER A 111 2.93 8.19 -6.03
CA SER A 111 4.18 8.91 -6.25
C SER A 111 5.08 8.19 -7.27
N PRO A 112 5.70 8.88 -8.24
CA PRO A 112 6.68 8.29 -9.14
C PRO A 112 7.92 7.72 -8.44
N SER A 113 8.17 8.13 -7.20
CA SER A 113 9.35 7.76 -6.40
C SER A 113 9.15 6.54 -5.52
N VAL A 114 8.00 5.86 -5.58
CA VAL A 114 7.75 4.63 -4.81
C VAL A 114 8.87 3.62 -5.03
N TYR A 115 9.42 3.12 -3.94
CA TYR A 115 10.42 2.07 -3.95
C TYR A 115 9.77 0.70 -4.11
N THR A 116 10.58 -0.24 -4.54
CA THR A 116 10.14 -1.55 -4.97
C THR A 116 11.28 -2.52 -4.64
N ALA A 117 10.98 -3.61 -3.95
CA ALA A 117 11.99 -4.56 -3.48
C ALA A 117 11.44 -5.97 -3.39
N VAL A 118 12.34 -6.94 -3.42
CA VAL A 118 12.05 -8.29 -2.92
C VAL A 118 12.36 -8.29 -1.43
N CYS A 119 11.45 -8.81 -0.62
CA CYS A 119 11.60 -8.84 0.82
C CYS A 119 11.54 -10.28 1.32
N SER A 120 12.39 -10.59 2.30
CA SER A 120 12.33 -11.88 2.98
C SER A 120 11.03 -12.05 3.76
N ASN A 121 10.70 -13.30 4.09
CA ASN A 121 9.55 -13.59 4.94
C ASN A 121 9.70 -12.97 6.35
N GLU A 122 10.93 -12.73 6.81
CA GLU A 122 11.19 -12.07 8.09
C GLU A 122 10.82 -10.59 8.02
N ILE A 123 11.22 -9.90 6.95
CA ILE A 123 10.83 -8.51 6.70
C ILE A 123 9.32 -8.38 6.60
N ILE A 124 8.67 -9.23 5.78
CA ILE A 124 7.22 -9.17 5.58
C ILE A 124 6.46 -9.33 6.91
N LYS A 125 6.91 -10.23 7.79
CA LYS A 125 6.32 -10.43 9.12
C LYS A 125 6.52 -9.25 10.08
N SER A 126 7.50 -8.39 9.81
CA SER A 126 7.83 -7.22 10.64
C SER A 126 7.19 -5.92 10.16
N LEU A 127 6.44 -5.93 9.05
CA LEU A 127 5.79 -4.75 8.48
C LEU A 127 4.63 -4.21 9.33
N ASP A 128 4.21 -4.95 10.35
CA ASP A 128 3.31 -4.47 11.41
C ASP A 128 3.95 -3.38 12.28
N LYS A 129 5.28 -3.24 12.27
CA LYS A 129 6.00 -2.17 12.96
C LYS A 129 6.15 -0.96 12.04
N ALA A 130 5.82 0.22 12.56
CA ALA A 130 5.88 1.47 11.80
C ALA A 130 7.27 1.73 11.15
N GLU A 131 8.36 1.49 11.88
CA GLU A 131 9.73 1.73 11.41
C GLU A 131 10.21 0.79 10.30
N THR A 132 9.52 -0.33 10.04
CA THR A 132 10.01 -1.35 9.11
C THR A 132 10.02 -0.84 7.67
N VAL A 133 9.02 -0.07 7.26
CA VAL A 133 8.93 0.49 5.90
C VAL A 133 10.04 1.52 5.69
N GLU A 134 10.19 2.45 6.63
CA GLU A 134 11.25 3.49 6.63
C GLU A 134 12.65 2.86 6.56
N LYS A 135 12.96 1.90 7.44
CA LYS A 135 14.26 1.20 7.41
C LYS A 135 14.48 0.44 6.10
N SER A 136 13.41 -0.11 5.51
CA SER A 136 13.50 -0.83 4.24
C SER A 136 13.85 0.12 3.09
N THR A 137 13.17 1.26 3.01
CA THR A 137 13.40 2.26 1.95
C THR A 137 14.78 2.90 2.08
N GLU A 138 15.23 3.22 3.30
CA GLU A 138 16.60 3.69 3.56
C GLU A 138 17.65 2.71 3.04
N GLN A 139 17.50 1.42 3.33
CA GLN A 139 18.45 0.42 2.87
C GLN A 139 18.45 0.24 1.34
N ILE A 140 17.28 0.35 0.69
CA ILE A 140 17.18 0.36 -0.78
C ILE A 140 17.99 1.54 -1.36
N MET A 141 17.84 2.74 -0.79
CA MET A 141 18.58 3.93 -1.22
C MET A 141 20.09 3.75 -1.10
N LEU A 142 20.55 3.14 -0.01
CA LEU A 142 21.97 2.86 0.19
C LEU A 142 22.52 1.86 -0.84
N LEU A 143 21.73 0.85 -1.24
CA LEU A 143 22.14 -0.11 -2.27
C LEU A 143 22.18 0.53 -3.66
N GLU A 144 21.16 1.32 -4.02
CA GLU A 144 21.11 2.01 -5.32
C GLU A 144 22.31 2.94 -5.52
N ASN A 145 22.77 3.60 -4.45
CA ASN A 145 23.98 4.43 -4.51
C ASN A 145 25.27 3.63 -4.75
N LYS A 146 25.30 2.34 -4.41
CA LYS A 146 26.46 1.45 -4.59
C LYS A 146 26.43 0.71 -5.93
N GLU A 147 25.25 0.28 -6.37
CA GLU A 147 25.05 -0.60 -7.52
C GLU A 147 24.15 0.08 -8.57
N GLN A 148 24.76 0.64 -9.62
CA GLN A 148 24.04 1.46 -10.61
C GLN A 148 23.01 0.70 -11.47
N ASP A 149 23.07 -0.64 -11.49
CA ASP A 149 22.14 -1.46 -12.26
C ASP A 149 20.97 -2.01 -11.45
N VAL A 150 20.92 -1.73 -10.15
CA VAL A 150 19.75 -2.01 -9.31
C VAL A 150 18.65 -1.00 -9.65
N SER A 151 17.51 -1.53 -10.08
CA SER A 151 16.30 -0.72 -10.16
C SER A 151 15.68 -0.70 -8.78
N SER A 152 15.45 0.48 -8.20
CA SER A 152 14.89 0.65 -6.86
C SER A 152 13.50 1.29 -6.90
N THR A 153 13.31 2.26 -7.80
CA THR A 153 12.06 2.98 -7.99
C THR A 153 11.19 2.30 -9.01
N LEU A 154 9.88 2.31 -8.75
CA LEU A 154 8.85 1.75 -9.62
C LEU A 154 8.99 2.24 -11.07
N LEU A 155 9.25 3.53 -11.27
CA LEU A 155 9.38 4.11 -12.60
C LEU A 155 10.59 3.56 -13.35
N LYS A 156 11.75 3.44 -12.69
CA LYS A 156 12.97 2.83 -13.27
C LYS A 156 12.71 1.37 -13.64
N MET A 157 12.08 0.61 -12.74
CA MET A 157 11.71 -0.78 -12.99
C MET A 157 10.80 -0.94 -14.19
N ASN A 158 9.68 -0.20 -14.22
CA ASN A 158 8.71 -0.36 -15.30
C ASN A 158 9.30 0.06 -16.66
N ASN A 159 10.16 1.07 -16.68
CA ASN A 159 10.88 1.44 -17.89
C ASN A 159 11.79 0.30 -18.35
N ASN A 160 12.50 -0.37 -17.44
CA ASN A 160 13.33 -1.52 -17.77
C ASN A 160 12.51 -2.71 -18.27
N LEU A 161 11.37 -3.01 -17.63
CA LEU A 161 10.42 -4.04 -18.09
C LEU A 161 9.99 -3.81 -19.54
N SER A 162 9.66 -2.57 -19.89
CA SER A 162 9.22 -2.21 -21.26
C SER A 162 10.32 -2.29 -22.32
N LYS A 163 11.59 -2.10 -21.92
CA LYS A 163 12.74 -1.99 -22.84
C LYS A 163 13.53 -3.28 -23.00
N SER A 164 13.48 -4.21 -22.05
CA SER A 164 14.44 -5.32 -22.03
C SER A 164 14.16 -6.37 -23.13
N LYS A 165 15.22 -6.72 -23.88
CA LYS A 165 15.22 -7.82 -24.87
C LYS A 165 15.35 -9.21 -24.22
N LYS A 166 15.92 -9.28 -23.00
CA LYS A 166 16.18 -10.52 -22.24
C LYS A 166 15.25 -10.72 -21.04
N SER A 167 14.26 -9.84 -20.83
CA SER A 167 13.30 -9.92 -19.72
C SER A 167 13.93 -10.07 -18.33
N LEU A 168 15.12 -9.51 -18.10
CA LEU A 168 15.83 -9.57 -16.82
C LEU A 168 15.64 -8.25 -16.07
N LEU A 169 15.30 -8.35 -14.78
CA LEU A 169 15.13 -7.24 -13.87
C LEU A 169 16.02 -7.43 -12.63
N TYR A 170 16.69 -6.36 -12.22
CA TYR A 170 17.54 -6.33 -11.03
C TYR A 170 16.86 -5.55 -9.92
N LEU A 171 16.53 -6.23 -8.83
CA LEU A 171 15.83 -5.65 -7.68
C LEU A 171 16.70 -5.66 -6.43
N PRO A 172 16.53 -4.68 -5.53
CA PRO A 172 17.02 -4.81 -4.17
C PRO A 172 16.28 -5.96 -3.49
N TYR A 173 17.02 -6.79 -2.76
CA TYR A 173 16.52 -7.88 -1.95
C TYR A 173 16.84 -7.58 -0.49
N ILE A 174 15.81 -7.28 0.32
CA ILE A 174 15.95 -6.94 1.74
C ILE A 174 15.79 -8.21 2.56
N ARG A 175 16.89 -8.69 3.14
CA ARG A 175 16.88 -9.90 3.98
C ARG A 175 16.56 -9.59 5.43
N ASP A 176 17.16 -8.56 5.99
CA ASP A 176 16.95 -8.10 7.37
C ASP A 176 17.00 -6.57 7.51
N ASN A 177 16.50 -6.06 8.63
CA ASN A 177 16.48 -4.64 8.98
C ASN A 177 17.59 -4.22 9.95
N ASN A 178 18.58 -5.09 10.18
CA ASN A 178 19.63 -4.89 11.18
C ASN A 178 20.94 -4.33 10.60
N GLY A 179 20.89 -3.89 9.34
CA GLY A 179 21.97 -3.16 8.69
C GLY A 179 22.80 -4.04 7.78
N THR A 180 22.80 -3.67 6.50
CA THR A 180 23.67 -4.18 5.42
C THR A 180 23.28 -5.51 4.77
N ALA A 181 22.03 -5.96 4.90
CA ALA A 181 21.57 -7.19 4.26
C ALA A 181 20.67 -6.93 3.04
N VAL A 182 20.98 -5.89 2.25
CA VAL A 182 20.36 -5.71 0.94
C VAL A 182 21.28 -6.23 -0.15
N GLU A 183 20.82 -7.25 -0.85
CA GLU A 183 21.52 -7.86 -1.98
C GLU A 183 20.81 -7.48 -3.27
N LYS A 184 21.45 -7.74 -4.41
CA LYS A 184 20.82 -7.61 -5.72
C LYS A 184 20.29 -8.97 -6.14
N VAL A 185 19.02 -9.03 -6.56
CA VAL A 185 18.40 -10.25 -7.09
C VAL A 185 18.03 -10.10 -8.55
N GLU A 186 18.23 -11.17 -9.31
CA GLU A 186 17.85 -11.31 -10.72
C GLU A 186 16.46 -11.94 -10.85
N ILE A 187 15.55 -11.23 -11.50
CA ILE A 187 14.20 -11.73 -11.79
C ILE A 187 14.05 -11.87 -13.30
N MET A 188 13.76 -13.09 -13.73
CA MET A 188 13.41 -13.38 -15.11
C MET A 188 11.90 -13.23 -15.30
N ILE A 189 11.51 -12.26 -16.11
CA ILE A 189 10.11 -11.97 -16.45
C ILE A 189 9.69 -12.86 -17.61
N LYS A 190 8.81 -13.82 -17.34
CA LYS A 190 8.15 -14.59 -18.40
C LYS A 190 7.15 -13.67 -19.12
N LYS A 191 7.19 -13.68 -20.45
CA LYS A 191 6.23 -12.98 -21.31
C LYS A 191 5.11 -13.93 -21.70
#